data_AF-A0A818HU15-F1
#
_entry.id   AF-A0A818HU15-F1
#
_cell.length_a   1.000
_cell.length_b   1.000
_cell.length_c   1.000
_cell.angle_alpha   90.00
_cell.angle_beta   90.00
_cell.angle_gamma   90.00
#
_symmetry.space_group_name_H-M   'P 1'
#
loop_
_entity.id
_entity.type
_entity.pdbx_description
1 polymer ?
#
loop_
_entity_poly.entity_id
_entity_poly.type
_entity_poly.pdbx_seq_one_letter_code
_entity_poly.pdbx_strand_id
1 'polypeptide(L)'
;MHRKSCIIITIIVTFLVICIAVIAVLLKFVILTPDGPKTTAPETATTTTTTTTTTTTFTTSTTTFTTCTTTSTTISTTSTTASTTPPTTSITTTTVRITETNSTNIPPRKSQGCFASNTTVRLANGDLKQMSDLHVGDLVFVKKENEIITSPVLAIFRHYRSSIHFVDIYTTNSIIPLRLTPLHSLLVLSKHDKHERYIFAKDVSVGNHVFSSDLRPLAVVNVKETLISDDSGYAILTFEGNIIANDIVASCYATYDHSTMHMITTPMRWWFLILFQLRQFIAFDYLQHLTSNIIVSFVDFYLQSIY
;
A
#
# COMPACT_ATOMS: atom_id res chain seq x y z
N MET A 1 -11.72 15.05 25.82
CA MET A 1 -12.47 13.98 25.12
C MET A 1 -13.58 14.54 24.21
N HIS A 2 -14.39 15.49 24.67
CA HIS A 2 -15.55 16.01 23.91
C HIS A 2 -15.26 16.49 22.48
N ARG A 3 -14.14 17.21 22.25
CA ARG A 3 -13.75 17.70 20.92
C ARG A 3 -13.40 16.58 19.92
N LYS A 4 -12.79 15.49 20.39
CA LYS A 4 -12.47 14.32 19.54
C LYS A 4 -13.76 13.62 19.11
N SER A 5 -14.66 13.38 20.07
CA SER A 5 -15.96 12.75 19.81
C SER A 5 -16.82 13.55 18.82
N CYS A 6 -16.88 14.89 18.94
CA CYS A 6 -17.57 15.71 17.94
C CYS A 6 -16.98 15.56 16.54
N ILE A 7 -15.66 15.60 16.39
CA ILE A 7 -15.02 15.46 15.07
C ILE A 7 -15.35 14.11 14.44
N ILE A 8 -15.26 13.03 15.21
CA ILE A 8 -15.58 11.67 14.73
C ILE A 8 -17.05 11.57 14.32
N ILE A 9 -17.97 12.09 15.14
CA ILE A 9 -19.41 12.08 14.84
C ILE A 9 -19.68 12.87 13.55
N THR A 10 -19.13 14.08 13.43
CA THR A 10 -19.28 14.90 12.22
C THR A 10 -18.79 14.14 10.99
N ILE A 11 -17.60 13.54 11.08
CA ILE A 11 -17.01 12.74 9.99
C ILE A 11 -17.91 11.57 9.58
N ILE A 12 -18.44 10.81 10.54
CA ILE A 12 -19.32 9.67 10.28
C ILE A 12 -20.64 10.14 9.64
N VAL A 13 -21.24 11.22 10.16
CA VAL A 13 -22.50 11.77 9.64
C VAL A 13 -22.31 12.29 8.22
N THR A 14 -21.23 13.05 7.96
CA THR A 14 -20.91 13.54 6.61
C THR A 14 -20.70 12.38 5.64
N PHE A 15 -20.01 11.32 6.05
CA PHE A 15 -19.86 10.13 5.22
C PHE A 15 -21.19 9.45 4.91
N LEU A 16 -22.07 9.31 5.90
CA LEU A 16 -23.38 8.68 5.73
C LEU A 16 -24.23 9.45 4.71
N VAL A 17 -24.25 10.79 4.80
CA VAL A 17 -24.96 11.67 3.86
C VAL A 17 -24.43 11.48 2.44
N ILE A 18 -23.12 11.43 2.27
CA ILE A 18 -22.48 11.23 0.96
C ILE A 18 -22.79 9.84 0.41
N CYS A 19 -22.73 8.80 1.24
CA CYS A 19 -23.12 7.44 0.84
C CYS A 19 -24.57 7.39 0.35
N ILE A 20 -25.50 8.00 1.09
CA ILE A 20 -26.92 8.05 0.71
C ILE A 20 -27.07 8.78 -0.63
N ALA A 21 -26.37 9.90 -0.83
CA ALA A 21 -26.42 10.64 -2.08
C ALA A 21 -25.89 9.82 -3.26
N VAL A 22 -24.76 9.13 -3.11
CA VAL A 22 -24.19 8.29 -4.19
C VAL A 22 -25.08 7.08 -4.47
N ILE A 23 -25.61 6.41 -3.44
CA ILE A 23 -26.57 5.31 -3.61
C ILE A 23 -27.81 5.80 -4.36
N ALA A 24 -28.34 6.97 -4.02
CA ALA A 24 -29.50 7.56 -4.70
C ALA A 24 -29.22 7.87 -6.17
N VAL A 25 -28.02 8.37 -6.50
CA VAL A 25 -27.59 8.59 -7.88
C VAL A 25 -27.49 7.26 -8.64
N LEU A 26 -26.85 6.24 -8.05
CA LEU A 26 -26.73 4.93 -8.66
C LEU A 26 -28.08 4.25 -8.88
N LEU A 27 -29.00 4.33 -7.90
CA LEU A 27 -30.38 3.84 -8.05
C LEU A 27 -31.12 4.55 -9.18
N LYS A 28 -30.95 5.86 -9.34
CA LYS A 28 -31.52 6.58 -10.50
C LYS A 28 -30.97 6.05 -11.82
N PHE A 29 -29.69 5.76 -11.92
CA PHE A 29 -29.11 5.18 -13.14
C PHE A 29 -29.63 3.77 -13.43
N VAL A 30 -29.81 2.93 -12.40
CA VAL A 30 -30.37 1.58 -12.54
C VAL A 30 -31.86 1.60 -12.92
N ILE A 31 -32.64 2.56 -12.39
CA ILE A 31 -34.07 2.69 -12.69
C ILE A 31 -34.30 3.38 -14.05
N LEU A 32 -33.37 4.21 -14.52
CA LEU A 32 -33.48 4.96 -15.78
C LEU A 32 -32.81 4.28 -16.98
N THR A 33 -32.25 3.07 -16.84
CA THR A 33 -31.97 2.25 -18.03
C THR A 33 -33.30 1.71 -18.54
N PRO A 34 -33.83 2.20 -19.68
CA PRO A 34 -35.03 1.62 -20.25
C PRO A 34 -34.73 0.15 -20.59
N ASP A 35 -35.70 -0.73 -20.30
CA ASP A 35 -35.66 -2.15 -20.62
C ASP A 35 -34.99 -2.38 -21.98
N GLY A 36 -34.02 -3.30 -21.99
CA GLY A 36 -33.41 -3.80 -23.22
C GLY A 36 -34.47 -4.26 -24.23
N PRO A 37 -34.10 -4.35 -25.52
CA PRO A 37 -35.04 -4.44 -26.64
C PRO A 37 -36.07 -5.55 -26.42
N LYS A 38 -37.35 -5.17 -26.48
CA LYS A 38 -38.50 -6.07 -26.39
C LYS A 38 -38.28 -7.29 -27.27
N THR A 39 -38.23 -8.46 -26.63
CA THR A 39 -38.33 -9.77 -27.28
C THR A 39 -39.60 -9.76 -28.12
N THR A 40 -39.44 -9.64 -29.43
CA THR A 40 -40.53 -9.89 -30.37
C THR A 40 -40.65 -11.40 -30.47
N ALA A 41 -41.85 -11.91 -30.19
CA ALA A 41 -42.14 -13.35 -30.20
C ALA A 41 -41.73 -14.00 -31.54
N PRO A 42 -41.18 -15.23 -31.55
CA PRO A 42 -40.98 -15.93 -32.80
C PRO A 42 -42.33 -16.39 -33.35
N GLU A 43 -42.59 -15.96 -34.57
CA GLU A 43 -43.66 -16.44 -35.43
C GLU A 43 -43.56 -17.97 -35.61
N THR A 44 -44.72 -18.63 -35.47
CA THR A 44 -44.89 -20.07 -35.65
C THR A 44 -44.50 -20.48 -37.07
N ALA A 45 -43.35 -21.16 -37.21
CA ALA A 45 -43.01 -21.89 -38.42
C ALA A 45 -42.99 -23.39 -38.12
N THR A 46 -44.06 -24.08 -38.55
CA THR A 46 -44.13 -25.54 -38.64
C THR A 46 -43.03 -26.04 -39.57
N THR A 47 -42.07 -26.83 -39.07
CA THR A 47 -41.13 -27.57 -39.92
C THR A 47 -40.98 -29.01 -39.44
N THR A 48 -41.28 -29.91 -40.36
CA THR A 48 -41.29 -31.37 -40.30
C THR A 48 -39.96 -31.95 -39.82
N THR A 49 -40.01 -32.82 -38.81
CA THR A 49 -38.88 -33.62 -38.34
C THR A 49 -38.48 -34.66 -39.40
N THR A 50 -37.27 -34.53 -39.95
CA THR A 50 -36.59 -35.63 -40.66
C THR A 50 -35.32 -35.99 -39.90
N THR A 51 -35.32 -37.16 -39.27
CA THR A 51 -34.18 -37.74 -38.57
C THR A 51 -33.10 -38.13 -39.58
N THR A 52 -31.92 -37.51 -39.51
CA THR A 52 -30.71 -38.01 -40.20
C THR A 52 -29.59 -38.17 -39.18
N THR A 53 -29.27 -39.42 -38.89
CA THR A 53 -28.11 -39.85 -38.09
C THR A 53 -26.84 -39.49 -38.84
N THR A 54 -25.95 -38.68 -38.25
CA THR A 54 -24.58 -38.50 -38.75
C THR A 54 -23.59 -38.68 -37.60
N THR A 55 -22.83 -39.76 -37.70
CA THR A 55 -21.66 -40.09 -36.88
C THR A 55 -20.47 -39.30 -37.38
N THR A 56 -19.78 -38.54 -36.51
CA THR A 56 -18.36 -38.17 -36.72
C THR A 56 -17.66 -37.70 -35.43
N THR A 57 -16.79 -38.57 -34.94
CA THR A 57 -15.39 -38.37 -34.48
C THR A 57 -15.03 -37.19 -33.56
N PHE A 58 -14.62 -37.54 -32.34
CA PHE A 58 -13.88 -36.72 -31.39
C PHE A 58 -12.47 -36.41 -31.89
N THR A 59 -12.03 -35.15 -31.79
CA THR A 59 -10.61 -34.78 -31.89
C THR A 59 -10.23 -34.00 -30.64
N THR A 60 -9.35 -34.59 -29.83
CA THR A 60 -8.78 -34.03 -28.61
C THR A 60 -7.53 -33.24 -28.97
N SER A 61 -7.48 -31.96 -28.62
CA SER A 61 -6.25 -31.16 -28.73
C SER A 61 -5.54 -31.12 -27.38
N THR A 62 -4.44 -31.85 -27.29
CA THR A 62 -3.47 -31.86 -26.19
C THR A 62 -2.49 -30.70 -26.37
N THR A 63 -2.36 -29.82 -25.39
CA THR A 63 -1.30 -28.80 -25.34
C THR A 63 -0.12 -29.31 -24.50
N THR A 64 1.01 -29.49 -25.18
CA THR A 64 2.28 -29.95 -24.63
C THR A 64 3.02 -28.79 -23.96
N PHE A 65 3.47 -29.01 -22.72
CA PHE A 65 4.40 -28.14 -22.00
C PHE A 65 5.79 -28.22 -22.64
N THR A 66 6.40 -27.08 -22.94
CA THR A 66 7.82 -27.01 -23.35
C THR A 66 8.63 -26.38 -22.22
N THR A 67 9.53 -27.17 -21.66
CA THR A 67 10.55 -26.79 -20.68
C THR A 67 11.73 -26.12 -21.40
N CYS A 68 12.25 -25.01 -20.87
CA CYS A 68 13.54 -24.46 -21.30
C CYS A 68 14.58 -24.68 -20.19
N THR A 69 15.63 -25.44 -20.51
CA THR A 69 16.82 -25.65 -19.68
C THR A 69 18.03 -24.92 -20.30
N THR A 70 18.92 -24.52 -19.40
CA THR A 70 20.10 -23.64 -19.50
C THR A 70 21.11 -23.94 -20.61
N THR A 71 21.82 -22.89 -21.06
CA THR A 71 23.16 -23.02 -21.67
C THR A 71 24.10 -21.98 -21.07
N SER A 72 25.14 -22.50 -20.41
CA SER A 72 26.31 -21.78 -19.91
C SER A 72 27.29 -21.56 -21.06
N THR A 73 27.92 -20.39 -21.16
CA THR A 73 29.06 -20.17 -22.07
C THR A 73 30.27 -19.72 -21.26
N THR A 74 31.30 -20.56 -21.29
CA THR A 74 32.64 -20.34 -20.73
C THR A 74 33.54 -19.79 -21.83
N ILE A 75 34.32 -18.73 -21.58
CA ILE A 75 35.48 -18.37 -22.39
C ILE A 75 36.64 -18.02 -21.45
N SER A 76 37.75 -18.75 -21.58
CA SER A 76 39.00 -18.53 -20.86
C SER A 76 40.09 -17.98 -21.80
N THR A 77 40.74 -16.92 -21.32
CA THR A 77 42.18 -16.55 -21.37
C THR A 77 43.00 -16.70 -22.67
N THR A 78 43.66 -15.60 -23.04
CA THR A 78 45.01 -15.63 -23.64
C THR A 78 45.86 -14.51 -23.01
N SER A 79 47.09 -14.86 -22.64
CA SER A 79 48.10 -14.02 -22.00
C SER A 79 49.03 -13.39 -23.04
N THR A 80 49.48 -12.16 -22.80
CA THR A 80 50.73 -11.64 -23.38
C THR A 80 51.31 -10.53 -22.49
N THR A 81 52.63 -10.57 -22.32
CA THR A 81 53.44 -9.86 -21.31
C THR A 81 54.16 -8.65 -21.93
N ALA A 82 54.20 -7.50 -21.24
CA ALA A 82 55.29 -6.47 -21.19
C ALA A 82 54.71 -5.16 -20.56
N SER A 83 55.06 -4.80 -19.33
CA SER A 83 56.20 -3.96 -18.87
C SER A 83 56.02 -2.44 -18.99
N THR A 84 56.13 -1.79 -17.82
CA THR A 84 56.66 -0.45 -17.48
C THR A 84 55.82 0.84 -17.56
N THR A 85 55.76 1.48 -16.38
CA THR A 85 55.48 2.90 -15.98
C THR A 85 54.04 3.32 -15.62
N PRO A 86 53.83 3.98 -14.45
CA PRO A 86 52.50 4.37 -13.97
C PRO A 86 52.14 5.82 -14.33
N PRO A 87 50.88 6.11 -14.72
CA PRO A 87 50.35 7.45 -14.66
C PRO A 87 49.45 7.62 -13.43
N THR A 88 49.83 8.56 -12.58
CA THR A 88 49.02 9.23 -11.55
C THR A 88 47.84 9.97 -12.21
N THR A 89 46.79 10.28 -11.41
CA THR A 89 45.67 11.24 -11.61
C THR A 89 44.33 10.56 -11.98
N SER A 90 43.18 10.75 -11.35
CA SER A 90 42.71 11.48 -10.15
C SER A 90 41.34 10.90 -9.78
N ILE A 91 41.11 10.54 -8.51
CA ILE A 91 39.81 10.06 -8.03
C ILE A 91 38.92 11.28 -7.79
N THR A 92 37.85 11.42 -8.58
CA THR A 92 36.76 12.36 -8.28
C THR A 92 35.91 11.77 -7.16
N THR A 93 36.24 12.11 -5.93
CA THR A 93 35.41 11.81 -4.76
C THR A 93 34.20 12.74 -4.78
N THR A 94 33.03 12.23 -5.17
CA THR A 94 31.75 12.92 -4.96
C THR A 94 31.42 12.87 -3.47
N THR A 95 31.84 13.91 -2.73
CA THR A 95 31.51 14.08 -1.31
C THR A 95 30.02 14.36 -1.15
N VAL A 96 29.24 13.36 -0.71
CA VAL A 96 27.89 13.56 -0.18
C VAL A 96 28.00 14.37 1.11
N ARG A 97 27.45 15.59 1.09
CA ARG A 97 27.48 16.51 2.23
C ARG A 97 26.38 16.11 3.23
N ILE A 98 26.73 15.33 4.24
CA ILE A 98 25.86 15.10 5.41
C ILE A 98 26.03 16.32 6.32
N THR A 99 25.02 17.18 6.35
CA THR A 99 24.96 18.27 7.32
C THR A 99 24.30 17.73 8.59
N GLU A 100 25.09 17.45 9.63
CA GLU A 100 24.58 17.30 10.99
C GLU A 100 24.07 18.65 11.49
N THR A 101 22.76 18.86 11.47
CA THR A 101 22.14 20.01 12.12
C THR A 101 21.71 19.61 13.52
N ASN A 102 22.38 20.19 14.52
CA ASN A 102 21.97 20.15 15.91
C ASN A 102 20.65 20.93 16.05
N SER A 103 19.52 20.21 16.05
CA SER A 103 18.17 20.79 15.95
C SER A 103 17.61 21.11 17.32
N THR A 104 17.63 22.39 17.71
CA THR A 104 16.72 22.94 18.71
C THR A 104 16.01 24.14 18.09
N ASN A 105 14.68 24.09 18.01
CA ASN A 105 13.75 25.06 17.41
C ASN A 105 13.39 24.89 15.93
N ILE A 106 12.84 23.74 15.57
CA ILE A 106 11.94 23.63 14.40
C ILE A 106 10.50 23.68 14.93
N PRO A 107 9.65 24.66 14.55
CA PRO A 107 8.23 24.64 14.91
C PRO A 107 7.61 23.34 14.37
N PRO A 108 6.66 22.71 15.09
CA PRO A 108 6.07 21.46 14.64
C PRO A 108 5.29 21.71 13.34
N ARG A 109 5.96 21.52 12.20
CA ARG A 109 5.28 21.37 10.91
C ARG A 109 4.37 20.16 11.09
N LYS A 110 3.10 20.30 10.69
CA LYS A 110 2.18 19.16 10.58
C LYS A 110 2.80 18.11 9.65
N SER A 111 3.60 17.20 10.20
CA SER A 111 4.19 16.12 9.42
C SER A 111 3.11 15.05 9.30
N GLN A 112 2.50 14.97 8.11
CA GLN A 112 1.70 13.82 7.74
C GLN A 112 2.59 12.58 7.85
N GLY A 113 2.09 11.52 8.47
CA GLY A 113 2.84 10.28 8.61
C GLY A 113 3.17 9.66 7.28
N CYS A 114 4.45 9.50 6.99
CA CYS A 114 4.90 8.87 5.75
C CYS A 114 5.99 7.82 6.02
N PHE A 115 6.01 6.79 5.20
CA PHE A 115 7.17 5.95 4.94
C PHE A 115 8.06 6.62 3.88
N ALA A 116 9.35 6.30 3.88
CA ALA A 116 10.23 6.70 2.78
C ALA A 116 9.89 5.93 1.49
N SER A 117 10.15 6.56 0.36
CA SER A 117 9.90 6.03 -0.99
C SER A 117 10.48 4.63 -1.21
N ASN A 118 11.71 4.41 -0.73
CA ASN A 118 12.45 3.15 -0.88
C ASN A 118 12.10 2.07 0.16
N THR A 119 11.13 2.32 1.05
CA THR A 119 10.66 1.30 1.99
C THR A 119 10.03 0.16 1.21
N THR A 120 10.36 -1.08 1.55
CA THR A 120 9.88 -2.28 0.84
C THR A 120 8.73 -2.94 1.58
N VAL A 121 7.81 -3.52 0.82
CA VAL A 121 6.67 -4.30 1.29
C VAL A 121 6.67 -5.63 0.55
N ARG A 122 6.41 -6.72 1.27
CA ARG A 122 6.24 -8.05 0.68
C ARG A 122 4.80 -8.26 0.24
N LEU A 123 4.61 -8.63 -1.01
CA LEU A 123 3.32 -8.95 -1.61
C LEU A 123 2.94 -10.41 -1.34
N ALA A 124 1.65 -10.73 -1.46
CA ALA A 124 1.10 -12.07 -1.25
C ALA A 124 1.71 -13.14 -2.18
N ASN A 125 2.17 -12.74 -3.36
CA ASN A 125 2.85 -13.62 -4.31
C ASN A 125 4.34 -13.86 -3.99
N GLY A 126 4.86 -13.24 -2.92
CA GLY A 126 6.25 -13.35 -2.50
C GLY A 126 7.16 -12.21 -2.99
N ASP A 127 6.71 -11.41 -3.96
CA ASP A 127 7.51 -10.31 -4.51
C ASP A 127 7.74 -9.20 -3.48
N LEU A 128 8.86 -8.50 -3.61
CA LEU A 128 9.13 -7.27 -2.88
C LEU A 128 8.88 -6.07 -3.77
N LYS A 129 8.17 -5.07 -3.25
CA LYS A 129 7.83 -3.84 -3.95
C LYS A 129 8.15 -2.64 -3.07
N GLN A 130 8.70 -1.57 -3.65
CA GLN A 130 8.93 -0.34 -2.92
C GLN A 130 7.61 0.40 -2.70
N MET A 131 7.50 1.21 -1.65
CA MET A 131 6.34 2.06 -1.38
C MET A 131 6.04 2.97 -2.57
N SER A 132 7.08 3.40 -3.31
CA SER A 132 6.94 4.20 -4.52
C SER A 132 6.22 3.52 -5.67
N ASP A 133 6.29 2.19 -5.70
CA ASP A 133 5.81 1.35 -6.80
C ASP A 133 4.54 0.58 -6.41
N LEU A 134 4.09 0.73 -5.16
CA LEU A 134 2.88 0.12 -4.62
C LEU A 134 1.65 0.69 -5.31
N HIS A 135 0.67 -0.17 -5.59
CA HIS A 135 -0.58 0.20 -6.23
C HIS A 135 -1.78 -0.16 -5.34
N VAL A 136 -2.87 0.60 -5.47
CA VAL A 136 -4.16 0.24 -4.86
C VAL A 136 -4.60 -1.13 -5.39
N GLY A 137 -4.99 -2.02 -4.48
CA GLY A 137 -5.34 -3.41 -4.77
C GLY A 137 -4.19 -4.40 -4.62
N ASP A 138 -2.93 -3.96 -4.51
CA ASP A 138 -1.82 -4.86 -4.20
C ASP A 138 -2.10 -5.58 -2.86
N LEU A 139 -1.97 -6.91 -2.84
CA LEU A 139 -2.15 -7.71 -1.64
C LEU A 139 -0.85 -7.74 -0.85
N VAL A 140 -0.84 -7.13 0.33
CA VAL A 140 0.33 -6.98 1.20
C VAL A 140 0.13 -7.73 2.51
N PHE A 141 1.23 -8.11 3.17
CA PHE A 141 1.14 -8.71 4.50
C PHE A 141 0.88 -7.65 5.59
N VAL A 142 -0.01 -7.99 6.51
CA VAL A 142 -0.43 -7.16 7.65
C VAL A 142 -0.59 -8.04 8.90
N LYS A 143 -0.51 -7.43 10.08
CA LYS A 143 -0.85 -8.08 11.35
C LYS A 143 -2.35 -7.95 11.62
N LYS A 144 -3.01 -9.05 11.92
CA LYS A 144 -4.36 -9.08 12.49
C LYS A 144 -4.31 -9.86 13.78
N GLU A 145 -4.50 -9.17 14.90
CA GLU A 145 -4.35 -9.76 16.23
C GLU A 145 -2.97 -10.43 16.39
N ASN A 146 -2.91 -11.75 16.49
CA ASN A 146 -1.69 -12.54 16.65
C ASN A 146 -1.33 -13.34 15.38
N GLU A 147 -1.89 -12.96 14.24
CA GLU A 147 -1.67 -13.62 12.96
C GLU A 147 -1.21 -12.65 11.89
N ILE A 148 -0.53 -13.19 10.88
CA ILE A 148 -0.14 -12.48 9.67
C ILE A 148 -1.07 -12.91 8.55
N ILE A 149 -1.78 -11.95 7.97
CA ILE A 149 -2.70 -12.17 6.87
C ILE A 149 -2.33 -11.28 5.68
N THR A 150 -2.93 -11.54 4.53
CA THR A 150 -2.83 -10.66 3.36
C THR A 150 -4.03 -9.73 3.31
N SER A 151 -3.80 -8.46 3.00
CA SER A 151 -4.84 -7.43 2.88
C SER A 151 -4.56 -6.53 1.68
N PRO A 152 -5.59 -6.08 0.94
CA PRO A 152 -5.39 -5.15 -0.17
C PRO A 152 -5.00 -3.76 0.33
N VAL A 153 -4.13 -3.11 -0.42
CA VAL A 153 -3.91 -1.66 -0.30
C VAL A 153 -5.15 -0.91 -0.77
N LEU A 154 -5.75 -0.11 0.10
CA LEU A 154 -7.00 0.61 -0.17
C LEU A 154 -6.75 2.01 -0.73
N ALA A 155 -5.69 2.66 -0.27
CA ALA A 155 -5.30 4.00 -0.68
C ALA A 155 -3.80 4.23 -0.48
N ILE A 156 -3.25 5.12 -1.29
CA ILE A 156 -1.84 5.54 -1.27
C ILE A 156 -1.81 7.06 -1.38
N PHE A 157 -1.14 7.71 -0.43
CA PHE A 157 -0.99 9.15 -0.38
C PHE A 157 0.47 9.51 -0.58
N ARG A 158 0.74 10.27 -1.64
CA ARG A 158 2.08 10.73 -2.00
C ARG A 158 2.25 12.18 -1.56
N HIS A 159 3.21 12.44 -0.68
CA HIS A 159 3.52 13.76 -0.17
C HIS A 159 4.91 14.20 -0.64
N TYR A 160 4.96 14.95 -1.74
CA TYR A 160 6.21 15.56 -2.21
C TYR A 160 6.60 16.75 -1.34
N ARG A 161 7.87 16.85 -0.96
CA ARG A 161 8.43 18.00 -0.23
C ARG A 161 9.88 18.25 -0.67
N SER A 162 10.31 19.51 -0.65
CA SER A 162 11.72 19.87 -0.88
C SER A 162 12.67 19.29 0.17
N SER A 163 12.17 19.02 1.38
CA SER A 163 12.84 18.19 2.37
C SER A 163 11.86 17.48 3.29
N ILE A 164 12.20 16.24 3.67
CA ILE A 164 11.43 15.40 4.59
C ILE A 164 12.34 14.96 5.72
N HIS A 165 11.90 15.21 6.95
CA HIS A 165 12.55 14.70 8.16
C HIS A 165 12.00 13.31 8.47
N PHE A 166 12.91 12.37 8.63
CA PHE A 166 12.66 10.97 8.92
C PHE A 166 13.37 10.54 10.20
N VAL A 167 12.85 9.48 10.79
CA VAL A 167 13.47 8.68 11.83
C VAL A 167 13.78 7.30 11.24
N ASP A 168 15.04 6.90 11.33
CA ASP A 168 15.55 5.60 10.93
C ASP A 168 15.59 4.67 12.16
N ILE A 169 14.81 3.60 12.11
CA ILE A 169 14.75 2.58 13.16
C ILE A 169 15.57 1.37 12.71
N TYR A 170 16.71 1.13 13.35
CA TYR A 170 17.55 -0.04 13.11
C TYR A 170 17.24 -1.14 14.12
N THR A 171 17.15 -2.38 13.65
CA THR A 171 16.85 -3.55 14.47
C THR A 171 17.99 -4.57 14.41
N THR A 172 17.97 -5.53 15.33
CA THR A 172 18.97 -6.61 15.42
C THR A 172 19.08 -7.49 14.16
N ASN A 173 18.03 -7.56 13.33
CA ASN A 173 17.96 -8.49 12.20
C ASN A 173 18.09 -7.82 10.82
N SER A 174 18.34 -6.51 10.76
CA SER A 174 18.45 -5.80 9.48
C SER A 174 19.45 -4.66 9.56
N ILE A 175 20.29 -4.56 8.52
CA ILE A 175 21.16 -3.39 8.29
C ILE A 175 20.39 -2.24 7.62
N ILE A 176 19.25 -2.54 6.99
CA ILE A 176 18.38 -1.55 6.35
C ILE A 176 17.36 -1.09 7.40
N PRO A 177 17.34 0.20 7.78
CA PRO A 177 16.38 0.68 8.76
C PRO A 177 14.97 0.73 8.18
N LEU A 178 13.96 0.66 9.04
CA LEU A 178 12.66 1.18 8.67
C LEU A 178 12.71 2.71 8.81
N ARG A 179 12.49 3.42 7.70
CA ARG A 179 12.54 4.88 7.63
C ARG A 179 11.13 5.46 7.52
N LEU A 180 10.74 6.25 8.50
CA LEU A 180 9.41 6.86 8.58
C LEU A 180 9.44 8.21 9.28
N THR A 181 8.47 9.08 9.00
CA THR A 181 8.43 10.43 9.61
C THR A 181 8.20 10.36 11.13
N PRO A 182 8.65 11.35 11.91
CA PRO A 182 8.54 11.38 13.38
C PRO A 182 7.19 11.02 13.98
N LEU A 183 6.09 11.45 13.36
CA LEU A 183 4.72 11.23 13.86
C LEU A 183 4.05 9.98 13.29
N HIS A 184 4.76 9.16 12.52
CA HIS A 184 4.26 7.89 12.03
C HIS A 184 4.35 6.84 13.14
N SER A 185 3.29 6.06 13.36
CA SER A 185 3.24 5.16 14.49
C SER A 185 3.80 3.76 14.18
N LEU A 186 4.47 3.14 15.15
CA LEU A 186 4.94 1.75 15.09
C LEU A 186 4.35 0.95 16.25
N LEU A 187 4.11 -0.34 16.01
CA LEU A 187 3.76 -1.28 17.06
C LEU A 187 5.02 -1.64 17.84
N VAL A 188 5.04 -1.32 19.13
CA VAL A 188 6.22 -1.46 19.99
C VAL A 188 5.85 -2.16 21.29
N LEU A 189 6.71 -3.08 21.70
CA LEU A 189 6.79 -3.59 23.06
C LEU A 189 7.89 -2.83 23.81
N SER A 190 7.49 -2.05 24.82
CA SER A 190 8.43 -1.24 25.60
C SER A 190 9.33 -2.12 26.47
N LYS A 191 10.51 -1.61 26.83
CA LYS A 191 11.42 -2.30 27.75
C LYS A 191 10.79 -2.56 29.13
N HIS A 192 9.90 -1.66 29.56
CA HIS A 192 9.30 -1.67 30.90
C HIS A 192 7.86 -2.18 30.94
N ASP A 193 7.24 -2.39 29.78
CA ASP A 193 5.83 -2.78 29.65
C ASP A 193 5.76 -4.10 28.88
N LYS A 194 4.89 -5.00 29.32
CA LYS A 194 4.63 -6.28 28.64
C LYS A 194 3.52 -6.17 27.59
N HIS A 195 2.92 -5.00 27.42
CA HIS A 195 1.84 -4.78 26.47
C HIS A 195 2.34 -4.12 25.17
N GLU A 196 1.85 -4.65 24.05
CA GLU A 196 2.07 -4.05 22.72
C GLU A 196 1.30 -2.72 22.64
N ARG A 197 1.98 -1.67 22.17
CA ARG A 197 1.38 -0.34 22.00
C ARG A 197 1.89 0.33 20.76
N TYR A 198 0.99 1.02 20.09
CA TYR A 198 1.36 1.94 19.02
C TYR A 198 1.92 3.22 19.62
N ILE A 199 3.17 3.56 19.28
CA ILE A 199 3.83 4.82 19.65
C ILE A 199 4.34 5.54 18.41
N PHE A 200 4.65 6.83 18.48
CA PHE A 200 5.24 7.54 17.36
C PHE A 200 6.71 7.18 17.17
N ALA A 201 7.21 7.23 15.93
CA ALA A 201 8.59 6.94 15.58
C ALA A 201 9.60 7.76 16.40
N LYS A 202 9.30 9.05 16.62
CA LYS A 202 10.14 9.94 17.45
C LYS A 202 10.26 9.52 18.91
N ASP A 203 9.32 8.70 19.40
CA ASP A 203 9.27 8.24 20.78
C ASP A 203 9.86 6.82 20.94
N VAL A 204 10.29 6.18 19.84
CA VAL A 204 10.98 4.89 19.86
C VAL A 204 12.39 5.07 20.41
N SER A 205 12.80 4.21 21.33
CA SER A 205 14.13 4.24 21.95
C SER A 205 14.87 2.91 21.80
N VAL A 206 16.20 2.96 21.84
CA VAL A 206 17.05 1.76 21.89
C VAL A 206 16.62 0.86 23.05
N GLY A 207 16.53 -0.44 22.80
CA GLY A 207 16.04 -1.45 23.74
C GLY A 207 14.51 -1.63 23.77
N ASN A 208 13.74 -0.81 23.03
CA ASN A 208 12.38 -1.18 22.66
C ASN A 208 12.39 -2.38 21.70
N HIS A 209 11.29 -3.10 21.59
CA HIS A 209 11.13 -4.16 20.61
C HIS A 209 10.03 -3.79 19.61
N VAL A 210 10.33 -3.93 18.33
CA VAL A 210 9.32 -3.93 17.25
C VAL A 210 9.01 -5.37 16.85
N PHE A 211 8.03 -5.59 15.99
CA PHE A 211 7.63 -6.94 15.57
C PHE A 211 8.04 -7.19 14.12
N SER A 212 8.69 -8.32 13.85
CA SER A 212 9.02 -8.75 12.49
C SER A 212 7.82 -9.33 11.73
N SER A 213 8.01 -9.70 10.46
CA SER A 213 6.95 -10.32 9.64
C SER A 213 6.51 -11.71 10.07
N ASP A 214 7.17 -12.31 11.05
CA ASP A 214 6.80 -13.54 11.73
C ASP A 214 6.38 -13.30 13.19
N LEU A 215 6.09 -12.04 13.54
CA LEU A 215 5.66 -11.57 14.86
C LEU A 215 6.67 -11.82 15.99
N ARG A 216 7.95 -12.06 15.66
CA ARG A 216 9.00 -12.13 16.66
C ARG A 216 9.41 -10.71 17.12
N PRO A 217 9.65 -10.50 18.42
CA PRO A 217 10.21 -9.24 18.90
C PRO A 217 11.63 -9.03 18.38
N LEU A 218 11.87 -7.90 17.72
CA LEU A 218 13.19 -7.44 17.29
C LEU A 218 13.61 -6.24 18.13
N ALA A 219 14.73 -6.36 18.85
CA ALA A 219 15.27 -5.24 19.59
C ALA A 219 15.72 -4.10 18.65
N VAL A 220 15.32 -2.88 18.98
CA VAL A 220 15.80 -1.64 18.37
C VAL A 220 17.21 -1.37 18.90
N VAL A 221 18.18 -1.32 17.99
CA VAL A 221 19.61 -1.17 18.33
C VAL A 221 20.13 0.23 18.09
N ASN A 222 19.49 0.99 17.19
CA ASN A 222 19.84 2.37 16.90
C ASN A 222 18.62 3.12 16.37
N VAL A 223 18.56 4.41 16.68
CA VAL A 223 17.54 5.35 16.18
C VAL A 223 18.27 6.60 15.70
N LYS A 224 18.08 6.97 14.44
CA LYS A 224 18.76 8.13 13.83
C LYS A 224 17.76 9.05 13.16
N GLU A 225 17.92 10.36 13.34
CA GLU A 225 17.20 11.34 12.52
C GLU A 225 17.93 11.58 11.20
N THR A 226 17.17 11.60 10.11
CA THR A 226 17.69 11.78 8.75
C THR A 226 16.83 12.81 8.02
N LEU A 227 17.47 13.80 7.39
CA LEU A 227 16.81 14.76 6.51
C LEU A 227 17.13 14.40 5.06
N ILE A 228 16.11 14.19 4.25
CA ILE A 228 16.26 13.87 2.82
C ILE A 228 15.65 15.01 2.01
N SER A 229 16.43 15.55 1.08
CA SER A 229 15.98 16.59 0.15
C SER A 229 15.32 15.98 -1.09
N ASP A 230 14.34 16.69 -1.65
CA ASP A 230 13.67 16.38 -2.91
C ASP A 230 13.12 14.94 -3.02
N ASP A 231 12.51 14.45 -1.94
CA ASP A 231 11.91 13.11 -1.85
C ASP A 231 10.38 13.17 -1.66
N SER A 232 9.73 12.02 -1.82
CA SER A 232 8.30 11.83 -1.56
C SER A 232 8.07 10.88 -0.39
N GLY A 233 7.25 11.31 0.56
CA GLY A 233 6.73 10.45 1.61
C GLY A 233 5.47 9.71 1.15
N TYR A 234 5.29 8.47 1.59
CA TYR A 234 4.15 7.64 1.24
C TYR A 234 3.35 7.24 2.48
N ALA A 235 2.06 7.54 2.51
CA ALA A 235 1.15 7.03 3.53
C ALA A 235 0.20 6.02 2.88
N ILE A 236 0.14 4.80 3.43
CA ILE A 236 -0.64 3.69 2.87
C ILE A 236 -1.80 3.38 3.80
N LEU A 237 -2.93 2.96 3.26
CA LEU A 237 -4.08 2.48 4.04
C LEU A 237 -4.43 1.04 3.67
N THR A 238 -4.54 0.17 4.67
CA THR A 238 -5.06 -1.21 4.58
C THR A 238 -6.33 -1.35 5.42
N PHE A 239 -7.05 -2.47 5.33
CA PHE A 239 -8.22 -2.71 6.19
C PHE A 239 -7.85 -2.78 7.68
N GLU A 240 -6.71 -3.36 8.01
CA GLU A 240 -6.26 -3.58 9.38
C GLU A 240 -5.56 -2.34 9.96
N GLY A 241 -5.31 -1.32 9.12
CA GLY A 241 -4.67 -0.08 9.53
C GLY A 241 -3.19 -0.25 9.90
N ASN A 242 -2.57 -1.33 9.45
CA ASN A 242 -1.14 -1.60 9.60
C ASN A 242 -0.59 -2.31 8.34
N ILE A 243 0.73 -2.35 8.23
CA ILE A 243 1.46 -2.93 7.11
C ILE A 243 2.81 -3.46 7.58
N ILE A 244 3.31 -4.51 6.94
CA ILE A 244 4.67 -5.00 7.16
C ILE A 244 5.61 -4.31 6.18
N ALA A 245 6.45 -3.41 6.69
CA ALA A 245 7.36 -2.56 5.93
C ALA A 245 8.80 -2.79 6.38
N ASN A 246 9.71 -3.07 5.44
CA ASN A 246 11.09 -3.53 5.73
C ASN A 246 11.11 -4.63 6.80
N ASP A 247 10.24 -5.63 6.63
CA ASP A 247 10.06 -6.76 7.56
C ASP A 247 9.55 -6.38 8.96
N ILE A 248 9.11 -5.15 9.20
CA ILE A 248 8.64 -4.66 10.50
C ILE A 248 7.15 -4.28 10.43
N VAL A 249 6.37 -4.68 11.44
CA VAL A 249 4.97 -4.27 11.60
C VAL A 249 4.90 -2.78 11.95
N ALA A 250 4.32 -1.98 11.07
CA ALA A 250 4.12 -0.55 11.24
C ALA A 250 2.64 -0.17 11.09
N SER A 251 2.23 0.89 11.76
CA SER A 251 0.90 1.46 11.58
C SER A 251 0.76 2.03 10.16
N CYS A 252 -0.47 2.16 9.66
CA CYS A 252 -0.79 3.02 8.52
C CYS A 252 -0.98 4.50 8.93
N TYR A 253 -0.95 4.77 10.23
CA TYR A 253 -1.42 6.03 10.82
C TYR A 253 -0.34 6.89 11.45
N ALA A 254 -0.69 8.17 11.57
CA ALA A 254 0.11 9.20 12.18
C ALA A 254 -0.73 10.33 12.76
N THR A 255 -0.06 11.30 13.37
CA THR A 255 -0.63 12.52 13.98
C THR A 255 -1.39 12.25 15.27
N TYR A 256 -2.25 11.24 15.29
CA TYR A 256 -3.01 10.79 16.47
C TYR A 256 -2.72 9.33 16.78
N ASP A 257 -3.23 8.87 17.93
CA ASP A 257 -3.14 7.48 18.33
C ASP A 257 -3.79 6.56 17.29
N HIS A 258 -3.21 5.36 17.13
CA HIS A 258 -3.61 4.40 16.12
C HIS A 258 -5.11 4.10 16.14
N SER A 259 -5.68 3.84 17.32
CA SER A 259 -7.11 3.50 17.46
C SER A 259 -8.02 4.64 17.04
N THR A 260 -7.69 5.88 17.41
CA THR A 260 -8.44 7.07 16.97
C THR A 260 -8.34 7.22 15.45
N MET A 261 -7.15 7.10 14.86
CA MET A 261 -7.00 7.20 13.41
C MET A 261 -7.68 6.05 12.68
N HIS A 262 -7.71 4.87 13.28
CA HIS A 262 -8.42 3.71 12.75
C HIS A 262 -9.91 3.98 12.66
N MET A 263 -10.50 4.44 13.76
CA MET A 263 -11.90 4.82 13.83
C MET A 263 -12.22 6.00 12.90
N ILE A 264 -11.36 7.03 12.87
CA ILE A 264 -11.51 8.15 11.95
C ILE A 264 -11.54 7.58 10.55
N THR A 265 -10.54 6.85 10.09
CA THR A 265 -10.45 6.33 8.70
C THR A 265 -11.43 5.21 8.33
N THR A 266 -12.27 4.73 9.25
CA THR A 266 -13.29 3.68 8.99
C THR A 266 -14.20 3.96 7.78
N PRO A 267 -14.72 5.18 7.57
CA PRO A 267 -15.50 5.53 6.39
C PRO A 267 -14.81 5.19 5.06
N MET A 268 -13.49 5.39 4.95
CA MET A 268 -12.76 5.04 3.72
C MET A 268 -12.81 3.53 3.43
N ARG A 269 -12.76 2.69 4.47
CA ARG A 269 -12.88 1.23 4.33
C ARG A 269 -14.27 0.83 3.88
N TRP A 270 -15.30 1.40 4.49
CA TRP A 270 -16.69 1.15 4.09
C TRP A 270 -16.93 1.59 2.66
N TRP A 271 -16.38 2.75 2.27
CA TRP A 271 -16.43 3.23 0.90
C TRP A 271 -15.84 2.21 -0.07
N PHE A 272 -14.64 1.73 0.21
CA PHE A 272 -13.98 0.70 -0.59
C PHE A 272 -14.85 -0.57 -0.71
N LEU A 273 -15.44 -1.05 0.39
CA LEU A 273 -16.32 -2.23 0.37
C LEU A 273 -17.59 -2.02 -0.48
N ILE A 274 -18.23 -0.86 -0.33
CA ILE A 274 -19.42 -0.50 -1.13
C ILE A 274 -19.08 -0.56 -2.62
N LEU A 275 -17.96 0.03 -3.02
CA LEU A 275 -17.54 0.09 -4.41
C LEU A 275 -17.09 -1.26 -4.94
N PHE A 276 -16.38 -2.03 -4.12
CA PHE A 276 -16.02 -3.40 -4.46
C PHE A 276 -17.27 -4.25 -4.75
N GLN A 277 -18.31 -4.11 -3.91
CA GLN A 277 -19.59 -4.79 -4.12
C GLN A 277 -20.31 -4.30 -5.38
N LEU A 278 -20.35 -2.99 -5.62
CA LEU A 278 -20.96 -2.41 -6.82
C LEU A 278 -20.25 -2.85 -8.11
N ARG A 279 -18.92 -2.99 -8.09
CA ARG A 279 -18.13 -3.50 -9.22
C ARG A 279 -18.58 -4.92 -9.64
N GLN A 280 -18.97 -5.77 -8.69
CA GLN A 280 -19.44 -7.13 -8.99
C GLN A 280 -20.80 -7.14 -9.72
N PHE A 281 -21.58 -6.06 -9.63
CA PHE A 281 -22.91 -5.96 -10.25
C PHE A 281 -22.93 -5.14 -11.55
N ILE A 282 -21.87 -4.37 -11.85
CA ILE A 282 -21.88 -3.40 -12.94
C ILE A 282 -20.84 -3.81 -14.00
N ALA A 283 -21.29 -4.51 -15.03
CA ALA A 283 -20.48 -4.99 -16.17
C ALA A 283 -20.18 -3.89 -17.22
N PHE A 284 -20.05 -2.63 -16.82
CA PHE A 284 -19.93 -1.51 -17.75
C PHE A 284 -18.67 -0.67 -17.47
N ASP A 285 -17.70 -0.73 -18.39
CA ASP A 285 -16.40 -0.03 -18.30
C ASP A 285 -16.51 1.48 -18.01
N TYR A 286 -17.63 2.10 -18.42
CA TYR A 286 -17.89 3.52 -18.20
C TYR A 286 -18.15 3.86 -16.71
N LEU A 287 -18.83 2.98 -15.96
CA LEU A 287 -19.04 3.18 -14.52
C LEU A 287 -17.77 2.85 -13.71
N GLN A 288 -16.87 2.02 -14.22
CA GLN A 288 -15.57 1.77 -13.58
C GLN A 288 -14.73 3.06 -13.51
N HIS A 289 -14.60 3.80 -14.60
CA HIS A 289 -13.90 5.09 -14.59
C HIS A 289 -14.58 6.14 -13.70
N LEU A 290 -15.92 6.18 -13.67
CA LEU A 290 -16.66 7.14 -12.84
C LEU A 290 -16.52 6.83 -11.35
N THR A 291 -16.63 5.54 -10.97
CA THR A 291 -16.42 5.09 -9.58
C THR A 291 -14.99 5.36 -9.13
N SER A 292 -13.96 5.09 -9.95
CA SER A 292 -12.57 5.43 -9.65
C SER A 292 -12.32 6.92 -9.42
N ASN A 293 -12.92 7.81 -10.22
CA ASN A 293 -12.74 9.26 -10.03
C ASN A 293 -13.48 9.79 -8.78
N ILE A 294 -14.69 9.27 -8.49
CA ILE A 294 -15.43 9.62 -7.27
C ILE A 294 -14.70 9.10 -6.02
N ILE A 295 -14.07 7.92 -6.10
CA ILE A 295 -13.21 7.37 -5.03
C ILE A 295 -12.12 8.36 -4.65
N VAL A 296 -11.33 8.78 -5.64
CA VAL A 296 -10.18 9.65 -5.41
C VAL A 296 -10.65 11.00 -4.85
N SER A 297 -11.70 11.59 -5.44
CA SER A 297 -12.22 12.88 -4.98
C SER A 297 -12.78 12.85 -3.56
N PHE A 298 -13.49 11.79 -3.16
CA PHE A 298 -14.00 11.67 -1.80
C PHE A 298 -12.88 11.43 -0.79
N VAL A 299 -11.94 10.53 -1.12
CA VAL A 299 -10.78 10.23 -0.28
C VAL A 299 -9.93 11.50 -0.08
N ASP A 300 -9.67 12.27 -1.14
CA ASP A 300 -8.91 13.52 -1.05
C ASP A 300 -9.62 14.59 -0.20
N PHE A 301 -10.93 14.79 -0.40
CA PHE A 301 -11.75 15.71 0.40
C PHE A 301 -11.75 15.33 1.89
N TYR A 302 -11.93 14.03 2.15
CA TYR A 302 -11.97 13.46 3.47
C TYR A 302 -10.63 13.61 4.21
N LEU A 303 -9.51 13.58 3.47
CA LEU A 303 -8.17 13.74 4.06
C LEU A 303 -7.81 15.20 4.33
N GLN A 304 -8.21 16.13 3.45
CA GLN A 304 -8.06 17.57 3.72
C GLN A 304 -8.80 18.00 4.99
N SER A 305 -9.83 17.25 5.40
CA SER A 305 -10.57 17.52 6.63
C SER A 305 -9.96 16.86 7.87
N ILE A 306 -9.02 15.92 7.73
CA ILE A 306 -8.37 15.19 8.84
C ILE A 306 -6.92 15.63 9.07
N TYR A 307 -6.19 16.06 8.04
CA TYR A 307 -4.77 16.47 8.09
C TYR A 307 -4.59 17.98 7.90
#